data_AF-A0A948DRG3-F1
#
_entry.id   AF-A0A948DRG3-F1
#
_cell.length_a   1.000
_cell.length_b   1.000
_cell.length_c   1.000
_cell.angle_alpha   90.00
_cell.angle_beta   90.00
_cell.angle_gamma   90.00
#
_symmetry.space_group_name_H-M   'P 1'
#
loop_
_entity.id
_entity.type
_entity.pdbx_description
1 polymer ?
#
loop_
_entity_poly.entity_id
_entity_poly.type
_entity_poly.pdbx_seq_one_letter_code
_entity_poly.pdbx_strand_id
1 'polypeptide(L)'
;MGTPIIEFSPSLKGAVTVADLLTAEGTFKFVTNRNIVDQGGFLFRLISDDFVFALSYQNSSIVFQRNATVSMVTLQELFNKNSEVVVFAIWTHETLTMHCVAGKAGEEDSKRVEVPTIPTAAPPQLIRWARKNSLIPIEKYSTEEGLREKIHSCLITINEKIREADAFKSFWNITYSGNNIIDRKPKKEVEIQPLIHCFLSDQMLLSNILVIPEHKTGEGKLDFLFIGNVEGQGMSKFCAEFKLAHSSDLDEGLLQQLPAYMSVSKATYGAYCVLNYKGGWFDLPKLPEERRLDIHLQIVRGKLASPYCENIRIFIFELAKIQTASKKT
;
A
#
# COMPACT_ATOMS: atom_id res chain seq x y z
N MET A 1 -10.47 22.13 1.15
CA MET A 1 -9.63 21.35 0.22
C MET A 1 -9.96 21.82 -1.17
N GLY A 2 -8.96 22.24 -1.94
CA GLY A 2 -9.16 22.61 -3.34
C GLY A 2 -9.53 21.39 -4.17
N THR A 3 -10.33 21.57 -5.21
CA THR A 3 -10.55 20.53 -6.22
C THR A 3 -9.23 20.35 -7.00
N PRO A 4 -8.67 19.14 -7.11
CA PRO A 4 -7.46 18.93 -7.89
C PRO A 4 -7.71 19.28 -9.37
N ILE A 5 -6.72 19.88 -10.00
CA ILE A 5 -6.72 20.16 -11.43
C ILE A 5 -6.16 18.93 -12.13
N ILE A 6 -6.96 18.32 -13.00
CA ILE A 6 -6.52 17.19 -13.82
C ILE A 6 -6.87 17.46 -15.27
N GLU A 7 -5.84 17.53 -16.09
CA GLU A 7 -5.97 17.84 -17.51
C GLU A 7 -5.11 16.88 -18.32
N PHE A 8 -5.69 16.39 -19.41
CA PHE A 8 -4.98 15.66 -20.45
C PHE A 8 -5.05 16.46 -21.74
N SER A 9 -3.96 16.46 -22.50
CA SER A 9 -3.98 16.98 -23.86
C SER A 9 -5.03 16.23 -24.68
N PRO A 10 -5.58 16.86 -25.73
CA PRO A 10 -6.48 16.17 -26.66
C PRO A 10 -5.87 14.88 -27.23
N SER A 11 -4.55 14.85 -27.46
CA SER A 11 -3.82 13.68 -27.95
C SER A 11 -3.76 12.52 -26.96
N LEU A 12 -4.00 12.75 -25.66
CA LEU A 12 -4.02 11.71 -24.63
C LEU A 12 -5.42 11.28 -24.19
N LYS A 13 -6.48 11.96 -24.66
CA LYS A 13 -7.85 11.56 -24.33
C LYS A 13 -8.13 10.14 -24.82
N GLY A 14 -8.40 9.24 -23.88
CA GLY A 14 -8.67 7.81 -24.15
C GLY A 14 -7.45 6.89 -24.12
N ALA A 15 -6.23 7.44 -24.14
CA ALA A 15 -4.99 6.67 -24.05
C ALA A 15 -4.45 6.58 -22.61
N VAL A 16 -4.76 7.58 -21.78
CA VAL A 16 -4.37 7.65 -20.37
C VAL A 16 -5.58 8.01 -19.53
N THR A 17 -5.67 7.40 -18.36
CA THR A 17 -6.69 7.66 -17.36
C THR A 17 -6.09 8.31 -16.13
N VAL A 18 -6.94 8.87 -15.28
CA VAL A 18 -6.49 9.40 -13.98
C VAL A 18 -5.88 8.29 -13.12
N ALA A 19 -6.41 7.07 -13.21
CA ALA A 19 -5.89 5.92 -12.46
C ALA A 19 -4.41 5.67 -12.74
N ASP A 20 -3.99 5.80 -14.00
CA ASP A 20 -2.60 5.63 -14.43
C ASP A 20 -1.66 6.65 -13.77
N LEU A 21 -2.14 7.87 -13.46
CA LEU A 21 -1.33 8.91 -12.81
C LEU A 21 -1.30 8.80 -11.27
N LEU A 22 -2.12 7.92 -10.69
CA LEU A 22 -2.22 7.74 -9.24
C LEU A 22 -1.37 6.57 -8.72
N THR A 23 -0.74 5.80 -9.61
CA THR A 23 0.16 4.72 -9.24
C THR A 23 1.51 5.28 -8.79
N ALA A 24 2.15 4.60 -7.83
CA ALA A 24 3.49 4.97 -7.37
C ALA A 24 4.55 4.78 -8.46
N GLU A 25 4.28 3.91 -9.42
CA GLU A 25 5.18 3.55 -10.51
C GLU A 25 4.41 3.38 -11.82
N GLY A 26 5.08 3.67 -12.94
CA GLY A 26 4.50 3.48 -14.25
C GLY A 26 5.42 3.94 -15.36
N THR A 27 5.00 3.64 -16.59
CA THR A 27 5.68 4.08 -17.80
C THR A 27 4.66 4.61 -18.77
N PHE A 28 4.86 5.85 -19.20
CA PHE A 28 4.09 6.47 -20.24
C PHE A 28 4.92 6.53 -21.53
N LYS A 29 4.45 5.83 -22.57
CA LYS A 29 5.12 5.72 -23.87
C LYS A 29 4.32 6.45 -24.94
N PHE A 30 5.00 7.31 -25.71
CA PHE A 30 4.39 8.02 -26.83
C PHE A 30 5.44 8.37 -27.90
N VAL A 31 4.97 8.74 -29.08
CA VAL A 31 5.80 9.26 -30.17
C VAL A 31 5.56 10.76 -30.26
N THR A 32 6.63 11.53 -30.48
CA THR A 32 6.56 12.97 -30.73
C THR A 32 7.38 13.36 -31.94
N ASN A 33 7.14 14.56 -32.45
CA ASN A 33 7.86 15.13 -33.59
C ASN A 33 8.20 16.60 -33.30
N ARG A 34 9.09 17.16 -34.12
CA ARG A 34 9.59 18.53 -33.94
C ARG A 34 8.48 19.57 -33.83
N ASN A 35 7.45 19.48 -34.68
CA ASN A 35 6.35 20.44 -34.69
C ASN A 35 5.58 20.47 -33.36
N ILE A 36 5.32 19.29 -32.78
CA ILE A 36 4.63 19.18 -31.48
C ILE A 36 5.49 19.78 -30.36
N VAL A 37 6.78 19.46 -30.36
CA VAL A 37 7.70 19.92 -29.31
C VAL A 37 7.88 21.44 -29.37
N ASP A 38 8.00 22.01 -30.58
CA ASP A 38 8.19 23.45 -30.78
C ASP A 38 6.90 24.26 -30.54
N GLN A 39 5.72 23.66 -30.76
CA GLN A 39 4.44 24.26 -30.35
C GLN A 39 4.29 24.37 -28.83
N GLY A 40 4.97 23.50 -28.08
CA GLY A 40 4.90 23.47 -26.62
C GLY A 40 3.56 22.94 -26.10
N GLY A 41 3.33 23.12 -24.80
CA GLY A 41 2.09 22.73 -24.12
C GLY A 41 2.30 21.57 -23.16
N PHE A 42 1.22 20.92 -22.72
CA PHE A 42 1.29 19.80 -21.79
C PHE A 42 0.69 18.53 -22.41
N LEU A 43 1.17 17.38 -21.95
CA LEU A 43 0.59 16.07 -22.22
C LEU A 43 -0.42 15.73 -21.12
N PHE A 44 0.00 15.84 -19.86
CA PHE A 44 -0.91 15.77 -18.72
C PHE A 44 -0.44 16.70 -17.60
N ARG A 45 -1.39 17.13 -16.76
CA ARG A 45 -1.12 17.86 -15.51
C ARG A 45 -2.09 17.38 -14.44
N LEU A 46 -1.55 17.02 -13.30
CA LEU A 46 -2.27 16.66 -12.11
C LEU A 46 -1.72 17.49 -10.95
N ILE A 47 -2.55 18.38 -10.41
CA ILE A 47 -2.14 19.38 -9.42
C ILE A 47 -3.15 19.38 -8.26
N SER A 48 -2.65 19.21 -7.04
CA SER A 48 -3.39 19.42 -5.78
C SER A 48 -2.57 20.28 -4.82
N ASP A 49 -3.13 20.58 -3.64
CA ASP A 49 -2.55 21.49 -2.64
C ASP A 49 -1.06 21.20 -2.30
N ASP A 50 -0.67 19.92 -2.31
CA ASP A 50 0.65 19.41 -1.91
C ASP A 50 1.30 18.47 -2.93
N PHE A 51 0.73 18.35 -4.14
CA PHE A 51 1.20 17.40 -5.14
C PHE A 51 1.12 17.94 -6.56
N VAL A 52 2.23 17.85 -7.28
CA VAL A 52 2.32 18.20 -8.70
C VAL A 52 2.87 17.01 -9.45
N PHE A 53 2.16 16.56 -10.48
CA PHE A 53 2.63 15.53 -11.39
C PHE A 53 2.26 15.92 -12.83
N ALA A 54 3.26 16.22 -13.65
CA ALA A 54 3.03 16.83 -14.96
C ALA A 54 4.07 16.43 -15.98
N LEU A 55 3.63 16.27 -17.23
CA LEU A 55 4.49 16.04 -18.38
C LEU A 55 4.16 17.08 -19.45
N SER A 56 5.18 17.80 -19.93
CA SER A 56 4.99 18.93 -20.83
C SER A 56 6.13 19.12 -21.82
N TYR A 57 5.87 19.93 -22.85
CA TYR A 57 6.85 20.44 -23.79
C TYR A 57 7.14 21.90 -23.46
N GLN A 58 8.42 22.23 -23.23
CA GLN A 58 8.86 23.59 -22.92
C GLN A 58 10.20 23.84 -23.60
N ASN A 59 10.34 24.95 -24.34
CA ASN A 59 11.62 25.39 -24.94
C ASN A 59 12.36 24.25 -25.68
N SER A 60 11.68 23.58 -26.62
CA SER A 60 12.20 22.44 -27.38
C SER A 60 12.66 21.23 -26.55
N SER A 61 12.20 21.14 -25.30
CA SER A 61 12.48 20.04 -24.37
C SER A 61 11.21 19.37 -23.88
N ILE A 62 11.33 18.10 -23.50
CA ILE A 62 10.31 17.43 -22.68
C ILE A 62 10.68 17.62 -21.22
N VAL A 63 9.69 18.00 -20.42
CA VAL A 63 9.79 18.28 -18.99
C VAL A 63 8.83 17.36 -18.26
N PHE A 64 9.37 16.50 -17.40
CA PHE A 64 8.62 15.60 -16.54
C PHE A 64 8.83 15.99 -15.08
N GLN A 65 7.76 16.38 -14.39
CA GLN A 65 7.80 16.95 -13.07
C GLN A 65 7.03 16.10 -12.07
N ARG A 66 7.62 15.91 -10.88
CA ARG A 66 6.97 15.42 -9.67
C ARG A 66 7.36 16.32 -8.51
N ASN A 67 6.40 17.08 -7.99
CA ASN A 67 6.60 18.10 -6.96
C ASN A 67 7.71 19.09 -7.37
N ALA A 68 8.74 19.25 -6.54
CA ALA A 68 9.89 20.10 -6.82
C ALA A 68 10.91 19.48 -7.79
N THR A 69 10.83 18.16 -8.07
CA THR A 69 11.78 17.48 -8.94
C THR A 69 11.36 17.53 -10.40
N VAL A 70 12.30 17.85 -11.28
CA VAL A 70 12.10 17.96 -12.72
C VAL A 70 13.16 17.12 -13.45
N SER A 71 12.71 16.22 -14.32
CA SER A 71 13.52 15.55 -15.33
C SER A 71 13.30 16.22 -16.68
N MET A 72 14.37 16.55 -17.40
CA MET A 72 14.27 17.30 -18.66
C MET A 72 15.21 16.73 -19.71
N VAL A 73 14.71 16.60 -20.95
CA VAL A 73 15.51 16.18 -22.10
C VAL A 73 15.25 17.14 -23.26
N THR A 74 16.32 17.75 -23.77
CA THR A 74 16.28 18.57 -24.99
C THR A 74 16.42 17.67 -26.22
N LEU A 75 15.44 17.79 -27.13
CA LEU A 75 15.26 16.86 -28.25
C LEU A 75 15.91 17.33 -29.56
N GLN A 76 16.48 18.53 -29.59
CA GLN A 76 16.97 19.16 -30.82
C GLN A 76 18.00 18.31 -31.58
N GLU A 77 18.94 17.69 -30.87
CA GLU A 77 19.93 16.78 -31.47
C GLU A 77 19.30 15.51 -32.06
N LEU A 78 18.26 14.97 -31.42
CA LEU A 78 17.56 13.77 -31.90
C LEU A 78 16.79 14.08 -33.19
N PHE A 79 16.21 15.28 -33.29
CA PHE A 79 15.50 15.73 -34.49
C PHE A 79 16.40 16.14 -35.66
N ASN A 80 17.72 16.26 -35.47
CA ASN A 80 18.62 16.60 -36.57
C ASN A 80 18.68 15.51 -37.64
N LYS A 81 18.48 14.25 -37.24
CA LYS A 81 18.57 13.08 -38.13
C LYS A 81 17.24 12.30 -38.24
N ASN A 82 16.27 12.62 -37.40
CA ASN A 82 15.05 11.83 -37.25
C ASN A 82 13.80 12.72 -37.30
N SER A 83 12.75 12.26 -37.97
CA SER A 83 11.46 12.96 -38.02
C SER A 83 10.62 12.76 -36.75
N GLU A 84 10.85 11.65 -36.05
CA GLU A 84 10.09 11.22 -34.90
C GLU A 84 11.01 10.71 -33.79
N VAL A 85 10.56 10.89 -32.55
CA VAL A 85 11.24 10.41 -31.34
C VAL A 85 10.24 9.65 -30.50
N VAL A 86 10.61 8.42 -30.12
CA VAL A 86 9.87 7.64 -29.13
C VAL A 86 10.31 8.07 -27.75
N VAL A 87 9.35 8.35 -26.88
CA VAL A 87 9.57 8.85 -25.54
C VAL A 87 8.98 7.89 -24.53
N PHE A 88 9.78 7.56 -23.51
CA PHE A 88 9.40 6.83 -22.33
C PHE A 88 9.55 7.74 -21.12
N ALA A 89 8.43 8.18 -20.55
CA ALA A 89 8.38 8.86 -19.27
C ALA A 89 8.08 7.83 -18.19
N ILE A 90 9.09 7.47 -17.40
CA ILE A 90 9.03 6.40 -16.41
C ILE A 90 9.12 7.04 -15.03
N TRP A 91 8.26 6.62 -14.11
CA TRP A 91 8.38 7.01 -12.71
C TRP A 91 8.37 5.76 -11.83
N THR A 92 9.15 5.82 -10.77
CA THR A 92 9.12 4.84 -9.67
C THR A 92 8.81 5.59 -8.38
N HIS A 93 8.77 4.89 -7.25
CA HIS A 93 8.63 5.56 -5.96
C HIS A 93 9.74 6.61 -5.71
N GLU A 94 10.94 6.40 -6.26
CA GLU A 94 12.14 7.16 -5.92
C GLU A 94 12.77 7.91 -7.10
N THR A 95 12.31 7.71 -8.34
CA THR A 95 12.93 8.33 -9.53
C THR A 95 11.92 8.82 -10.55
N LEU A 96 12.34 9.83 -11.32
CA LEU A 96 11.76 10.16 -12.63
C LEU A 96 12.81 9.92 -13.72
N THR A 97 12.46 9.12 -14.71
CA THR A 97 13.33 8.79 -15.84
C THR A 97 12.66 9.20 -17.13
N MET A 98 13.37 10.02 -17.92
CA MET A 98 13.03 10.32 -19.29
C MET A 98 14.00 9.59 -20.21
N HIS A 99 13.48 8.73 -21.07
CA HIS A 99 14.26 8.05 -22.10
C HIS A 99 13.66 8.34 -23.48
N CYS A 100 14.44 8.95 -24.34
CA CYS A 100 14.06 9.36 -25.68
C CYS A 100 14.94 8.60 -26.68
N VAL A 101 14.32 7.93 -27.65
CA VAL A 101 15.00 7.09 -28.64
C VAL A 101 14.52 7.49 -30.03
N ALA A 102 15.46 7.60 -30.96
CA ALA A 102 15.18 7.89 -32.37
C ALA A 102 16.12 7.06 -33.26
N GLY A 103 15.73 6.83 -34.51
CA GLY A 103 16.50 6.04 -35.46
C GLY A 103 15.96 4.62 -35.64
N LYS A 104 16.70 3.81 -36.40
CA LYS A 104 16.35 2.43 -36.72
C LYS A 104 17.05 1.47 -35.76
N ALA A 105 16.47 0.29 -35.55
CA ALA A 105 17.08 -0.76 -34.75
C ALA A 105 18.53 -1.03 -35.20
N GLY A 106 19.48 -0.85 -34.27
CA GLY A 106 20.92 -1.00 -34.52
C GLY A 106 21.70 0.30 -34.77
N GLU A 107 21.02 1.42 -35.03
CA GLU A 107 21.60 2.77 -35.19
C GLU A 107 20.77 3.81 -34.41
N GLU A 108 20.43 3.48 -33.17
CA GLU A 108 19.53 4.28 -32.33
C GLU A 108 20.31 5.42 -31.65
N ASP A 109 19.91 6.67 -31.93
CA ASP A 109 20.31 7.81 -31.12
C ASP A 109 19.38 7.87 -29.90
N SER A 110 19.94 7.84 -28.69
CA SER A 110 19.16 7.88 -27.46
C SER A 110 19.66 8.93 -26.47
N LYS A 111 18.72 9.49 -25.72
CA LYS A 111 18.98 10.35 -24.56
C LYS A 111 18.20 9.83 -23.37
N ARG A 112 18.90 9.60 -22.26
CA ARG A 112 18.30 9.19 -21.01
C ARG A 112 18.73 10.12 -19.89
N VAL A 113 17.75 10.61 -19.12
CA VAL A 113 17.97 11.39 -17.91
C VAL A 113 17.14 10.75 -16.80
N GLU A 114 17.81 10.46 -15.69
CA GLU A 114 17.19 9.92 -14.49
C GLU A 114 17.52 10.84 -13.32
N VAL A 115 16.49 11.27 -12.60
CA VAL A 115 16.63 12.13 -11.43
C VAL A 115 15.98 11.47 -10.21
N PRO A 116 16.68 11.44 -9.07
CA PRO A 116 16.09 10.96 -7.83
C PRO A 116 15.05 11.96 -7.32
N THR A 117 14.02 11.44 -6.67
CA THR A 117 12.98 12.19 -5.99
C THR A 117 12.91 11.74 -4.54
N ILE A 118 12.31 12.56 -3.68
CA ILE A 118 11.84 12.07 -2.37
C ILE A 118 10.83 10.94 -2.64
N PRO A 119 10.93 9.79 -1.92
CA PRO A 119 9.93 8.72 -1.99
C PRO A 119 8.51 9.27 -1.91
N THR A 120 7.76 9.21 -3.01
CA THR A 120 6.47 9.91 -3.15
C THR A 120 5.41 8.97 -3.71
N ALA A 121 4.23 8.97 -3.09
CA ALA A 121 3.01 8.34 -3.59
C ALA A 121 1.91 9.39 -3.78
N ALA A 122 0.87 9.06 -4.54
CA ALA A 122 -0.29 9.93 -4.69
C ALA A 122 -0.94 10.20 -3.30
N PRO A 123 -1.21 11.47 -2.94
CA PRO A 123 -1.73 11.77 -1.61
C PRO A 123 -3.10 11.14 -1.34
N PRO A 124 -3.41 10.70 -0.10
CA PRO A 124 -4.68 10.05 0.22
C PRO A 124 -5.93 10.88 -0.15
N GLN A 125 -5.85 12.21 -0.07
CA GLN A 125 -6.92 13.12 -0.46
C GLN A 125 -7.24 13.05 -1.97
N LEU A 126 -6.21 12.87 -2.80
CA LEU A 126 -6.34 12.75 -4.23
C LEU A 126 -6.98 11.40 -4.60
N ILE A 127 -6.57 10.32 -3.92
CA ILE A 127 -7.22 9.00 -4.04
C ILE A 127 -8.70 9.08 -3.65
N ARG A 128 -9.02 9.74 -2.53
CA ARG A 128 -10.42 9.96 -2.11
C ARG A 128 -11.23 10.75 -3.12
N TRP A 129 -10.65 11.81 -3.70
CA TRP A 129 -11.30 12.59 -4.76
C TRP A 129 -11.54 11.74 -6.01
N ALA A 130 -10.57 10.94 -6.44
CA ALA A 130 -10.69 10.08 -7.61
C ALA A 130 -11.82 9.05 -7.44
N ARG A 131 -11.95 8.48 -6.23
CA ARG A 131 -13.07 7.60 -5.87
C ARG A 131 -14.42 8.31 -5.92
N LYS A 132 -14.52 9.52 -5.38
CA LYS A 132 -15.78 10.30 -5.38
C LYS A 132 -16.28 10.58 -6.80
N ASN A 133 -15.38 10.67 -7.77
CA ASN A 133 -15.69 10.92 -9.17
C ASN A 133 -15.71 9.65 -10.04
N SER A 134 -15.68 8.45 -9.43
CA SER A 134 -15.68 7.16 -10.14
C SER A 134 -14.55 6.99 -11.15
N LEU A 135 -13.40 7.65 -10.91
CA LEU A 135 -12.22 7.59 -11.79
C LEU A 135 -11.34 6.37 -11.55
N ILE A 136 -11.64 5.62 -10.47
CA ILE A 136 -11.12 4.28 -10.19
C ILE A 136 -12.30 3.36 -9.84
N PRO A 137 -12.23 2.05 -10.14
CA PRO A 137 -13.34 1.13 -9.90
C PRO A 137 -13.86 1.23 -8.47
N ILE A 138 -15.15 1.49 -8.33
CA ILE A 138 -15.83 1.48 -7.04
C ILE A 138 -16.45 0.09 -6.90
N GLU A 139 -15.72 -0.84 -6.31
CA GLU A 139 -16.40 -2.00 -5.72
C GLU A 139 -17.30 -1.44 -4.61
N LYS A 140 -18.62 -1.63 -4.77
CA LYS A 140 -19.62 -1.31 -3.76
C LYS A 140 -20.06 -2.61 -3.12
N TYR A 141 -20.13 -2.61 -1.80
CA TYR A 141 -20.59 -3.76 -1.05
C TYR A 141 -22.10 -3.66 -0.86
N SER A 142 -22.85 -4.69 -1.22
CA SER A 142 -24.31 -4.68 -1.01
C SER A 142 -24.69 -4.67 0.47
N THR A 143 -23.81 -5.15 1.35
CA THR A 143 -24.02 -5.22 2.81
C THR A 143 -22.72 -4.95 3.59
N GLU A 144 -22.82 -4.53 4.86
CA GLU A 144 -21.64 -4.47 5.76
C GLU A 144 -20.99 -5.85 5.93
N GLU A 145 -21.80 -6.90 5.88
CA GLU A 145 -21.36 -8.29 5.96
C GLU A 145 -20.45 -8.67 4.78
N GLY A 146 -20.80 -8.25 3.56
CA GLY A 146 -19.93 -8.46 2.39
C GLY A 146 -18.60 -7.72 2.50
N LEU A 147 -18.61 -6.50 3.06
CA LEU A 147 -17.38 -5.75 3.36
C LEU A 147 -16.52 -6.48 4.40
N ARG A 148 -17.16 -6.96 5.48
CA ARG A 148 -16.51 -7.74 6.54
C ARG A 148 -15.85 -9.01 5.99
N GLU A 149 -16.57 -9.78 5.18
CA GLU A 149 -16.05 -10.99 4.53
C GLU A 149 -14.84 -10.69 3.65
N LYS A 150 -14.90 -9.60 2.88
CA LYS A 150 -13.79 -9.18 2.04
C LYS A 150 -12.55 -8.80 2.86
N ILE A 151 -12.70 -7.98 3.91
CA ILE A 151 -11.60 -7.61 4.81
C ILE A 151 -11.00 -8.86 5.46
N HIS A 152 -11.84 -9.77 5.94
CA HIS A 152 -11.38 -11.05 6.49
C HIS A 152 -10.60 -11.87 5.47
N SER A 153 -11.07 -11.94 4.21
CA SER A 153 -10.35 -12.66 3.16
C SER A 153 -8.95 -12.09 2.93
N CYS A 154 -8.81 -10.76 2.88
CA CYS A 154 -7.51 -10.10 2.74
C CYS A 154 -6.59 -10.39 3.93
N LEU A 155 -7.10 -10.32 5.17
CA LEU A 155 -6.34 -10.64 6.38
C LEU A 155 -5.85 -12.10 6.38
N ILE A 156 -6.66 -13.05 5.92
CA ILE A 156 -6.25 -14.47 5.82
C ILE A 156 -5.03 -14.62 4.90
N THR A 157 -5.00 -13.90 3.78
CA THR A 157 -3.89 -14.02 2.81
C THR A 157 -2.53 -13.59 3.36
N ILE A 158 -2.46 -12.85 4.46
CA ILE A 158 -1.18 -12.48 5.08
C ILE A 158 -0.39 -13.75 5.46
N ASN A 159 -1.03 -14.75 6.06
CA ASN A 159 -0.35 -16.00 6.41
C ASN A 159 0.13 -16.76 5.17
N GLU A 160 -0.63 -16.74 4.09
CA GLU A 160 -0.27 -17.36 2.82
C GLU A 160 0.96 -16.68 2.23
N LYS A 161 0.94 -15.35 2.11
CA LYS A 161 2.07 -14.54 1.63
C LYS A 161 3.34 -14.75 2.44
N ILE A 162 3.21 -14.82 3.78
CA ILE A 162 4.35 -15.08 4.66
C ILE A 162 4.99 -16.43 4.39
N ARG A 163 4.16 -17.47 4.16
CA ARG A 163 4.62 -18.83 3.88
C ARG A 163 5.23 -18.95 2.48
N GLU A 164 4.55 -18.42 1.47
CA GLU A 164 4.95 -18.51 0.06
C GLU A 164 6.27 -17.77 -0.21
N ALA A 165 6.43 -16.58 0.35
CA ALA A 165 7.61 -15.75 0.13
C ALA A 165 8.75 -16.03 1.13
N ASP A 166 8.64 -17.02 2.02
CA ASP A 166 9.53 -17.23 3.17
C ASP A 166 9.76 -15.94 3.98
N ALA A 167 8.75 -15.06 4.00
CA ALA A 167 8.87 -13.68 4.48
C ALA A 167 8.84 -13.58 6.02
N PHE A 168 8.75 -14.70 6.73
CA PHE A 168 8.76 -14.73 8.19
C PHE A 168 9.98 -13.99 8.76
N LYS A 169 11.14 -14.07 8.09
CA LYS A 169 12.38 -13.37 8.51
C LYS A 169 12.21 -11.86 8.61
N SER A 170 11.36 -11.25 7.78
CA SER A 170 11.10 -9.81 7.79
C SER A 170 10.46 -9.32 9.09
N PHE A 171 9.90 -10.23 9.88
CA PHE A 171 9.28 -9.99 11.19
C PHE A 171 10.24 -10.16 12.37
N TRP A 172 11.51 -10.47 12.11
CA TRP A 172 12.55 -10.64 13.12
C TRP A 172 13.66 -9.61 12.97
N ASN A 173 14.21 -9.17 14.10
CA ASN A 173 15.48 -8.50 14.20
C ASN A 173 16.57 -9.57 14.34
N ILE A 174 17.29 -9.83 13.24
CA ILE A 174 18.36 -10.82 13.16
C ILE A 174 19.70 -10.11 13.15
N THR A 175 20.55 -10.40 14.13
CA THR A 175 21.90 -9.84 14.22
C THR A 175 22.92 -10.84 13.71
N TYR A 176 23.88 -10.37 12.92
CA TYR A 176 24.93 -11.18 12.31
C TYR A 176 26.32 -10.79 12.80
N SER A 177 27.20 -11.78 12.94
CA SER A 177 28.65 -11.61 13.06
C SER A 177 29.32 -12.33 11.90
N GLY A 178 29.71 -11.58 10.86
CA GLY A 178 30.05 -12.16 9.56
C GLY A 178 28.84 -12.91 8.98
N ASN A 179 29.03 -14.19 8.65
CA ASN A 179 27.96 -15.04 8.09
C ASN A 179 27.13 -15.77 9.16
N ASN A 180 27.44 -15.60 10.45
CA ASN A 180 26.76 -16.32 11.53
C ASN A 180 25.70 -15.45 12.21
N ILE A 181 24.52 -16.01 12.43
CA ILE A 181 23.46 -15.35 13.21
C ILE A 181 23.78 -15.49 14.69
N ILE A 182 23.88 -14.38 15.40
CA ILE A 182 24.22 -14.32 16.84
C ILE A 182 23.02 -13.97 17.73
N ASP A 183 22.01 -13.26 17.21
CA ASP A 183 20.81 -12.90 17.96
C ASP A 183 19.59 -12.89 17.04
N ARG A 184 18.43 -13.22 17.61
CA ARG A 184 17.13 -13.22 16.94
C ARG A 184 16.07 -12.76 17.91
N LYS A 185 15.41 -11.66 17.61
CA LYS A 185 14.31 -11.15 18.43
C LYS A 185 13.11 -10.82 17.56
N PRO A 186 11.87 -11.09 18.02
CA PRO A 186 10.69 -10.54 17.38
C PRO A 186 10.81 -9.03 17.23
N LYS A 187 10.33 -8.49 16.11
CA LYS A 187 10.17 -7.03 15.95
C LYS A 187 9.09 -6.51 16.89
N LYS A 188 9.17 -5.23 17.24
CA LYS A 188 8.10 -4.56 18.00
C LYS A 188 6.91 -4.27 17.09
N GLU A 189 5.73 -4.11 17.68
CA GLU A 189 4.47 -3.85 16.94
C GLU A 189 4.60 -2.68 15.96
N VAL A 190 5.18 -1.56 16.42
CA VAL A 190 5.41 -0.35 15.60
C VAL A 190 6.30 -0.58 14.36
N GLU A 191 7.16 -1.59 14.39
CA GLU A 191 8.03 -1.96 13.25
C GLU A 191 7.32 -2.91 12.28
N ILE A 192 6.29 -3.62 12.74
CA ILE A 192 5.56 -4.64 11.97
C ILE A 192 4.39 -4.03 11.19
N GLN A 193 3.74 -3.00 11.75
CA GLN A 193 2.58 -2.36 11.13
C GLN A 193 2.83 -1.90 9.68
N PRO A 194 3.96 -1.24 9.32
CA PRO A 194 4.22 -0.88 7.93
C PRO A 194 4.30 -2.09 7.00
N LEU A 195 4.89 -3.20 7.46
CA LEU A 195 5.00 -4.44 6.69
C LEU A 195 3.63 -5.08 6.47
N ILE A 196 2.77 -5.12 7.50
CA ILE A 196 1.39 -5.59 7.38
C ILE A 196 0.60 -4.71 6.40
N HIS A 197 0.78 -3.39 6.46
CA HIS A 197 0.14 -2.47 5.52
C HIS A 197 0.55 -2.78 4.07
N CYS A 198 1.84 -3.02 3.82
CA CYS A 198 2.32 -3.44 2.50
C CYS A 198 1.70 -4.77 2.04
N PHE A 199 1.52 -5.75 2.92
CA PHE A 199 0.86 -7.00 2.54
C PHE A 199 -0.63 -6.82 2.18
N LEU A 200 -1.28 -5.79 2.71
CA LEU A 200 -2.70 -5.52 2.49
C LEU A 200 -2.96 -4.50 1.38
N SER A 201 -2.02 -3.60 1.07
CA SER A 201 -2.25 -2.38 0.28
C SER A 201 -2.93 -2.65 -1.05
N ASP A 202 -2.41 -3.59 -1.84
CA ASP A 202 -2.85 -3.80 -3.22
C ASP A 202 -4.23 -4.44 -3.24
N GLN A 203 -4.45 -5.44 -2.39
CA GLN A 203 -5.74 -6.12 -2.29
C GLN A 203 -6.81 -5.18 -1.76
N MET A 204 -6.51 -4.39 -0.73
CA MET A 204 -7.46 -3.41 -0.17
C MET A 204 -7.76 -2.32 -1.19
N LEU A 205 -6.76 -1.85 -1.94
CA LEU A 205 -6.95 -0.88 -3.02
C LEU A 205 -7.85 -1.44 -4.12
N LEU A 206 -7.58 -2.65 -4.61
CA LEU A 206 -8.39 -3.33 -5.63
C LEU A 206 -9.82 -3.58 -5.14
N SER A 207 -9.99 -3.79 -3.84
CA SER A 207 -11.30 -4.03 -3.21
C SER A 207 -12.02 -2.74 -2.81
N ASN A 208 -11.50 -1.57 -3.22
CA ASN A 208 -12.02 -0.26 -2.86
C ASN A 208 -12.18 -0.05 -1.34
N ILE A 209 -11.29 -0.64 -0.55
CA ILE A 209 -11.19 -0.44 0.90
C ILE A 209 -10.09 0.59 1.15
N LEU A 210 -10.43 1.67 1.88
CA LEU A 210 -9.44 2.60 2.40
C LEU A 210 -8.81 2.02 3.66
N VAL A 211 -7.48 1.98 3.71
CA VAL A 211 -6.73 1.62 4.91
C VAL A 211 -6.21 2.91 5.55
N ILE A 212 -6.51 3.12 6.83
CA ILE A 212 -5.91 4.19 7.63
C ILE A 212 -5.09 3.51 8.73
N PRO A 213 -3.76 3.40 8.56
CA PRO A 213 -2.92 2.91 9.64
C PRO A 213 -2.89 3.93 10.77
N GLU A 214 -2.61 3.46 11.98
CA GLU A 214 -2.26 4.33 13.10
C GLU A 214 -3.33 5.40 13.41
N HIS A 215 -4.60 5.02 13.28
CA HIS A 215 -5.74 5.92 13.36
C HIS A 215 -5.91 6.47 14.77
N LYS A 216 -5.71 7.78 14.94
CA LYS A 216 -5.97 8.48 16.21
C LYS A 216 -7.47 8.51 16.49
N THR A 217 -7.87 7.87 17.58
CA THR A 217 -9.22 7.91 18.15
C THR A 217 -9.21 8.74 19.42
N GLY A 218 -10.39 9.03 19.98
CA GLY A 218 -10.50 9.68 21.29
C GLY A 218 -9.94 8.83 22.46
N GLU A 219 -9.81 7.51 22.26
CA GLU A 219 -9.43 6.52 23.30
C GLU A 219 -8.02 5.97 23.08
N GLY A 220 -7.26 6.50 22.13
CA GLY A 220 -5.93 5.99 21.79
C GLY A 220 -5.72 5.85 20.29
N LYS A 221 -4.80 4.97 19.90
CA LYS A 221 -4.34 4.82 18.52
C LYS A 221 -4.65 3.40 18.06
N LEU A 222 -5.65 3.27 17.19
CA LEU A 222 -6.03 2.02 16.56
C LEU A 222 -5.02 1.68 15.46
N ASP A 223 -4.58 0.42 15.40
CA ASP A 223 -3.57 0.01 14.43
C ASP A 223 -4.02 0.16 12.98
N PHE A 224 -5.24 -0.31 12.66
CA PHE A 224 -5.82 -0.14 11.34
C PHE A 224 -7.32 0.14 11.40
N LEU A 225 -7.73 1.21 10.73
CA LEU A 225 -9.13 1.46 10.39
C LEU A 225 -9.34 1.19 8.90
N PHE A 226 -10.19 0.22 8.58
CA PHE A 226 -10.64 -0.05 7.22
C PHE A 226 -11.97 0.63 6.96
N ILE A 227 -12.12 1.25 5.78
CA ILE A 227 -13.35 1.95 5.41
C ILE A 227 -13.76 1.55 3.98
N GLY A 228 -14.98 1.03 3.84
CA GLY A 228 -15.58 0.67 2.56
C GLY A 228 -16.94 1.35 2.37
N ASN A 229 -17.43 1.39 1.13
CA ASN A 229 -18.75 1.96 0.83
C ASN A 229 -19.80 0.83 0.70
N VAL A 230 -20.83 0.89 1.53
CA VAL A 230 -21.95 -0.05 1.56
C VAL A 230 -23.18 0.61 0.95
N GLU A 231 -23.85 -0.09 0.04
CA GLU A 231 -25.03 0.43 -0.65
C GLU A 231 -26.16 0.79 0.33
N GLY A 232 -26.72 1.99 0.17
CA GLY A 232 -27.77 2.52 1.05
C GLY A 232 -27.32 2.96 2.45
N GLN A 233 -26.10 2.63 2.87
CA GLN A 233 -25.57 2.96 4.20
C GLN A 233 -24.39 3.95 4.17
N GLY A 234 -23.69 4.03 3.03
CA GLY A 234 -22.53 4.90 2.86
C GLY A 234 -21.25 4.27 3.42
N MET A 235 -20.41 5.08 4.06
CA MET A 235 -19.10 4.63 4.53
C MET A 235 -19.24 3.78 5.80
N SER A 236 -18.97 2.48 5.67
CA SER A 236 -18.89 1.54 6.80
C SER A 236 -17.44 1.32 7.22
N LYS A 237 -17.24 1.08 8.52
CA LYS A 237 -15.94 1.01 9.17
C LYS A 237 -15.70 -0.35 9.82
N PHE A 238 -14.45 -0.77 9.80
CA PHE A 238 -14.00 -2.01 10.43
C PHE A 238 -12.67 -1.73 11.14
N CYS A 239 -12.58 -2.08 12.42
CA CYS A 239 -11.37 -1.86 13.22
C CYS A 239 -10.49 -3.12 13.25
N ALA A 240 -9.17 -2.98 13.15
CA ALA A 240 -8.26 -4.08 13.43
C ALA A 240 -7.15 -3.64 14.39
N GLU A 241 -6.95 -4.46 15.41
CA GLU A 241 -5.92 -4.27 16.44
C GLU A 241 -4.93 -5.43 16.35
N PHE A 242 -3.64 -5.12 16.30
CA PHE A 242 -2.57 -6.09 16.22
C PHE A 242 -1.84 -6.20 17.55
N LYS A 243 -1.62 -7.43 18.02
CA LYS A 243 -0.86 -7.68 19.25
C LYS A 243 0.17 -8.77 19.09
N LEU A 244 1.32 -8.59 19.71
CA LEU A 244 2.29 -9.68 19.88
C LEU A 244 1.68 -10.76 20.79
N ALA A 245 1.78 -12.02 20.38
CA ALA A 245 1.27 -13.14 21.18
C ALA A 245 1.87 -13.21 22.58
N HIS A 246 3.06 -12.63 22.78
CA HIS A 246 3.78 -12.58 24.05
C HIS A 246 3.65 -11.24 24.79
N SER A 247 2.74 -10.36 24.34
CA SER A 247 2.49 -9.11 25.04
C SER A 247 1.82 -9.35 26.38
N SER A 248 2.16 -8.52 27.38
CA SER A 248 1.51 -8.55 28.70
C SER A 248 0.05 -8.10 28.66
N ASP A 249 -0.35 -7.33 27.64
CA ASP A 249 -1.69 -6.81 27.44
C ASP A 249 -2.51 -7.61 26.40
N LEU A 250 -2.09 -8.85 26.06
CA LEU A 250 -2.77 -9.66 25.04
C LEU A 250 -4.27 -9.87 25.31
N ASP A 251 -4.66 -10.11 26.57
CA ASP A 251 -6.07 -10.32 26.89
C ASP A 251 -6.82 -8.99 26.97
N GLU A 252 -6.19 -7.95 27.51
CA GLU A 252 -6.75 -6.60 27.64
C GLU A 252 -7.00 -5.94 26.28
N GLY A 253 -6.11 -6.17 25.31
CA GLY A 253 -6.26 -5.72 23.93
C GLY A 253 -7.57 -6.22 23.30
N LEU A 254 -7.90 -7.49 23.52
CA LEU A 254 -9.12 -8.10 23.00
C LEU A 254 -10.37 -7.69 23.80
N LEU A 255 -10.26 -7.64 25.12
CA LEU A 255 -11.41 -7.41 26.01
C LEU A 255 -11.82 -5.95 26.12
N GLN A 256 -10.88 -5.01 25.94
CA GLN A 256 -11.09 -3.60 26.23
C GLN A 256 -10.67 -2.70 25.07
N GLN A 257 -9.42 -2.81 24.59
CA GLN A 257 -8.88 -1.85 23.60
C GLN A 257 -9.66 -1.89 22.28
N LEU A 258 -9.77 -3.06 21.64
CA LEU A 258 -10.48 -3.19 20.36
C LEU A 258 -11.98 -2.84 20.49
N PRO A 259 -12.74 -3.33 21.48
CA PRO A 259 -14.12 -2.90 21.70
C PRO A 259 -14.29 -1.38 21.88
N ALA A 260 -13.39 -0.72 22.62
CA ALA A 260 -13.41 0.73 22.79
C ALA A 260 -13.19 1.46 21.46
N TYR A 261 -12.21 1.02 20.66
CA TYR A 261 -11.98 1.59 19.33
C TYR A 261 -13.14 1.39 18.38
N MET A 262 -13.79 0.21 18.40
CA MET A 262 -14.99 -0.07 17.62
C MET A 262 -16.14 0.86 18.00
N SER A 263 -16.36 1.07 19.30
CA SER A 263 -17.40 1.97 19.81
C SER A 263 -17.18 3.41 19.34
N VAL A 264 -15.99 3.97 19.56
CA VAL A 264 -15.65 5.36 19.19
C VAL A 264 -15.68 5.55 17.68
N SER A 265 -15.19 4.56 16.93
CA SER A 265 -15.18 4.61 15.47
C SER A 265 -16.57 4.41 14.88
N LYS A 266 -17.55 3.93 15.65
CA LYS A 266 -18.87 3.45 15.18
C LYS A 266 -18.71 2.31 14.17
N ALA A 267 -17.82 1.37 14.44
CA ALA A 267 -17.59 0.18 13.63
C ALA A 267 -18.37 -1.00 14.21
N THR A 268 -19.17 -1.67 13.38
CA THR A 268 -19.92 -2.87 13.76
C THR A 268 -19.00 -4.06 14.01
N TYR A 269 -17.95 -4.20 13.19
CA TYR A 269 -17.06 -5.35 13.15
C TYR A 269 -15.60 -5.00 13.44
N GLY A 270 -14.85 -6.00 13.89
CA GLY A 270 -13.41 -5.86 14.06
C GLY A 270 -12.61 -7.16 13.96
N ALA A 271 -11.30 -7.00 13.82
CA ALA A 271 -10.33 -8.09 13.83
C ALA A 271 -9.33 -7.92 14.97
N TYR A 272 -9.14 -8.97 15.74
CA TYR A 272 -8.05 -9.07 16.70
C TYR A 272 -6.95 -9.93 16.12
N CYS A 273 -5.82 -9.31 15.81
CA CYS A 273 -4.76 -9.86 14.97
C CYS A 273 -3.53 -10.19 15.82
N VAL A 274 -3.30 -11.47 16.10
CA VAL A 274 -2.23 -11.91 17.00
C VAL A 274 -1.03 -12.43 16.22
N LEU A 275 0.13 -11.85 16.48
CA LEU A 275 1.42 -12.17 15.85
C LEU A 275 2.15 -13.23 16.67
N ASN A 276 2.12 -14.49 16.23
CA ASN A 276 2.68 -15.63 16.95
C ASN A 276 4.10 -15.97 16.48
N TYR A 277 5.07 -15.77 17.38
CA TYR A 277 6.49 -16.07 17.14
C TYR A 277 6.93 -17.41 17.73
N LYS A 278 6.05 -18.11 18.46
CA LYS A 278 6.38 -19.31 19.21
C LYS A 278 6.87 -20.42 18.30
N GLY A 279 8.11 -20.86 18.49
CA GLY A 279 8.74 -21.92 17.72
C GLY A 279 10.19 -22.15 18.12
N GLY A 280 10.99 -22.75 17.24
CA GLY A 280 12.37 -23.15 17.57
C GLY A 280 13.33 -22.00 17.91
N TRP A 281 12.97 -20.74 17.64
CA TRP A 281 13.79 -19.56 17.92
C TRP A 281 13.30 -18.72 19.10
N PHE A 282 12.08 -18.97 19.59
CA PHE A 282 11.42 -18.14 20.59
C PHE A 282 10.30 -18.93 21.27
N ASP A 283 10.29 -18.98 22.60
CA ASP A 283 9.43 -19.91 23.37
C ASP A 283 8.14 -19.26 23.92
N LEU A 284 7.94 -17.97 23.70
CA LEU A 284 6.77 -17.21 24.16
C LEU A 284 5.65 -17.17 23.09
N PRO A 285 4.37 -17.08 23.50
CA PRO A 285 3.89 -16.93 24.89
C PRO A 285 3.93 -18.23 25.71
N LYS A 286 4.11 -18.03 27.02
CA LYS A 286 3.87 -19.01 28.08
C LYS A 286 2.47 -18.78 28.62
N LEU A 287 1.51 -19.52 28.07
CA LEU A 287 0.10 -19.40 28.43
C LEU A 287 -0.21 -20.26 29.66
N PRO A 288 -1.25 -19.90 30.45
CA PRO A 288 -1.71 -20.72 31.56
C PRO A 288 -1.99 -22.16 31.13
N GLU A 289 -1.61 -23.12 31.97
CA GLU A 289 -1.79 -24.56 31.74
C GLU A 289 -1.19 -25.07 30.42
N GLU A 290 -0.16 -24.37 29.89
CA GLU A 290 0.47 -24.70 28.60
C GLU A 290 -0.53 -24.76 27.43
N ARG A 291 -1.65 -24.06 27.54
CA ARG A 291 -2.69 -24.04 26.50
C ARG A 291 -2.14 -23.56 25.17
N ARG A 292 -2.74 -24.05 24.08
CA ARG A 292 -2.52 -23.49 22.75
C ARG A 292 -3.10 -22.07 22.68
N LEU A 293 -2.44 -21.21 21.90
CA LEU A 293 -2.80 -19.79 21.76
C LEU A 293 -4.21 -19.59 21.21
N ASP A 294 -4.60 -20.38 20.21
CA ASP A 294 -5.94 -20.34 19.63
C ASP A 294 -7.02 -20.65 20.67
N ILE A 295 -6.83 -21.71 21.47
CA ILE A 295 -7.76 -22.10 22.52
C ILE A 295 -7.85 -21.01 23.61
N HIS A 296 -6.71 -20.49 24.06
CA HIS A 296 -6.67 -19.41 25.06
C HIS A 296 -7.47 -18.20 24.59
N LEU A 297 -7.22 -17.72 23.37
CA LEU A 297 -7.89 -16.56 22.81
C LEU A 297 -9.40 -16.78 22.61
N GLN A 298 -9.85 -17.99 22.26
CA GLN A 298 -11.28 -18.30 22.20
C GLN A 298 -11.95 -18.23 23.59
N ILE A 299 -11.28 -18.73 24.64
CA ILE A 299 -11.77 -18.64 26.02
C ILE A 299 -11.85 -17.18 26.46
N VAL A 300 -10.84 -16.36 26.14
CA VAL A 300 -10.84 -14.93 26.44
C VAL A 300 -11.98 -14.23 25.68
N ARG A 301 -12.14 -14.49 24.38
CA ARG A 301 -13.24 -13.92 23.59
C ARG A 301 -14.61 -14.22 24.17
N GLY A 302 -14.82 -15.43 24.72
CA GLY A 302 -16.07 -15.81 25.36
C GLY A 302 -16.45 -14.98 26.59
N LYS A 303 -15.53 -14.16 27.13
CA LYS A 303 -15.79 -13.21 28.22
C LYS A 303 -16.32 -11.85 27.72
N LEU A 304 -16.30 -11.59 26.41
CA LEU A 304 -16.84 -10.36 25.84
C LEU A 304 -18.35 -10.30 25.99
N ALA A 305 -18.88 -9.10 26.23
CA ALA A 305 -20.31 -8.85 26.11
C ALA A 305 -20.76 -8.97 24.64
N SER A 306 -22.01 -9.40 24.44
CA SER A 306 -22.68 -9.25 23.14
C SER A 306 -22.83 -7.74 22.83
N PRO A 307 -22.65 -7.29 21.56
CA PRO A 307 -22.42 -8.06 20.34
C PRO A 307 -20.93 -8.31 20.00
N TYR A 308 -19.98 -7.78 20.78
CA TYR A 308 -18.55 -7.87 20.45
C TYR A 308 -18.04 -9.31 20.35
N CYS A 309 -18.60 -10.23 21.14
CA CYS A 309 -18.29 -11.66 21.06
C CYS A 309 -18.52 -12.25 19.66
N GLU A 310 -19.52 -11.75 18.92
CA GLU A 310 -19.90 -12.25 17.59
C GLU A 310 -19.23 -11.44 16.46
N ASN A 311 -18.98 -10.16 16.71
CA ASN A 311 -18.49 -9.23 15.70
C ASN A 311 -16.97 -9.09 15.62
N ILE A 312 -16.23 -9.64 16.59
CA ILE A 312 -14.76 -9.67 16.59
C ILE A 312 -14.26 -11.05 16.14
N ARG A 313 -13.53 -11.07 15.02
CA ARG A 313 -12.82 -12.27 14.57
C ARG A 313 -11.36 -12.23 15.00
N ILE A 314 -10.85 -13.36 15.48
CA ILE A 314 -9.44 -13.51 15.86
C ILE A 314 -8.67 -14.12 14.70
N PHE A 315 -7.52 -13.52 14.38
CA PHE A 315 -6.56 -14.00 13.41
C PHE A 315 -5.24 -14.28 14.12
N ILE A 316 -4.61 -15.41 13.81
CA ILE A 316 -3.29 -15.75 14.34
C ILE A 316 -2.34 -15.85 13.15
N PHE A 317 -1.32 -14.99 13.14
CA PHE A 317 -0.29 -14.98 12.13
C PHE A 317 0.91 -15.77 12.62
N GLU A 318 1.28 -16.83 11.88
CA GLU A 318 2.38 -17.71 12.27
C GLU A 318 3.70 -17.16 11.70
N LEU A 319 4.50 -16.54 12.57
CA LEU A 319 5.76 -15.86 12.26
C LEU A 319 6.99 -16.64 12.72
N ALA A 320 6.76 -17.81 13.35
CA ALA A 320 7.81 -18.73 13.71
C ALA A 320 8.50 -19.30 12.46
N LYS A 321 9.78 -19.62 12.60
CA LYS A 321 10.49 -20.37 11.56
C LYS A 321 9.82 -21.73 11.34
N ILE A 322 9.40 -22.00 10.11
CA ILE A 322 8.92 -23.31 9.69
C ILE A 322 10.10 -24.29 9.72
N GLN A 323 9.93 -25.42 10.42
CA GLN A 323 10.91 -26.51 10.33
C GLN A 323 10.83 -27.14 8.94
N THR A 324 11.91 -27.02 8.16
CA THR A 324 12.01 -27.69 6.86
C THR A 324 12.09 -29.21 7.05
N ALA A 325 11.47 -29.97 6.13
CA ALA A 325 11.45 -31.43 6.18
C ALA A 325 12.85 -32.06 6.29
N SER A 326 13.88 -31.39 5.73
CA SER A 326 15.29 -31.80 5.80
C SER A 326 15.93 -31.79 7.19
N LYS A 327 15.23 -31.28 8.22
CA LYS A 327 15.71 -31.24 9.61
C LYS A 327 14.87 -32.07 10.58
N LYS A 328 13.95 -32.90 10.06
CA LYS A 328 13.22 -33.93 10.83
C LYS A 328 13.95 -35.27 10.66
N THR A 329 15.11 -35.41 11.28
CA THR A 329 15.85 -36.67 11.42
C THR A 329 16.48 -36.72 12.79
#